data_AF-A0A3P8JSY6-F1
#
_entry.id   AF-A0A3P8JSY6-F1
#
_cell.length_a   1.000
_cell.length_b   1.000
_cell.length_c   1.000
_cell.angle_alpha   90.00
_cell.angle_beta   90.00
_cell.angle_gamma   90.00
#
_symmetry.space_group_name_H-M   'P 1'
#
loop_
_entity.id
_entity.type
_entity.pdbx_description
1 polymer ?
#
loop_
_entity_poly.entity_id
_entity_poly.type
_entity_poly.pdbx_seq_one_letter_code
_entity_poly.pdbx_strand_id
1 'polypeptide(L)' 'MKGLYTRIGRHYFANPEARSLALGFYHQLAKVCEEGLHEQVYEIVRRYGHDSGEIWHRDAENAAG' A
#
# COMPACT_ATOMS: atom_id res chain seq x y z
N MET A 1 12.13 12.70 9.80
CA MET A 1 11.55 11.53 9.08
C MET A 1 10.03 11.57 8.88
N LYS A 2 9.19 12.05 9.82
CA LYS A 2 7.72 12.02 9.68
C LYS A 2 7.12 12.82 8.50
N GLY A 3 7.84 13.80 7.96
CA GLY A 3 7.32 14.71 6.92
C GLY A 3 7.19 14.10 5.52
N LEU A 4 8.16 13.28 5.09
CA LEU A 4 8.18 12.74 3.72
C LEU A 4 7.06 11.73 3.48
N TYR A 5 6.89 10.79 4.42
CA TYR A 5 5.86 9.74 4.32
C TYR A 5 4.45 10.33 4.34
N THR A 6 4.22 11.34 5.19
CA THR A 6 2.94 12.06 5.25
C THR A 6 2.67 12.82 3.95
N ARG A 7 3.69 13.45 3.37
CA ARG A 7 3.56 14.19 2.11
C ARG A 7 3.22 13.26 0.95
N ILE A 8 3.99 12.18 0.76
CA ILE A 8 3.70 11.16 -0.27
C ILE A 8 2.33 10.55 -0.04
N GLY A 9 1.99 10.20 1.21
CA GLY A 9 0.71 9.61 1.57
C GLY A 9 -0.49 10.48 1.18
N ARG A 10 -0.41 11.82 1.32
CA ARG A 10 -1.50 12.71 0.89
C ARG A 10 -1.77 12.63 -0.60
N HIS A 11 -0.72 12.53 -1.43
CA HIS A 11 -0.87 12.40 -2.88
C HIS A 11 -1.34 10.99 -3.25
N TYR A 12 -0.67 9.97 -2.75
CA TYR A 12 -0.97 8.57 -3.06
C TYR A 12 -2.40 8.20 -2.66
N PHE A 13 -2.83 8.55 -1.44
CA PHE A 13 -4.17 8.23 -0.97
C PHE A 13 -5.28 9.17 -1.49
N ALA A 14 -4.98 10.14 -2.35
CA ALA A 14 -6.01 10.83 -3.12
C ALA A 14 -6.71 9.87 -4.10
N ASN A 15 -5.99 8.87 -4.62
CA ASN A 15 -6.52 7.81 -5.47
C ASN A 15 -7.39 6.82 -4.65
N PRO A 16 -8.69 6.64 -4.99
CA PRO A 16 -9.55 5.64 -4.36
C PRO A 16 -9.04 4.20 -4.46
N GLU A 17 -8.37 3.85 -5.54
CA GLU A 17 -7.77 2.53 -5.76
C GLU A 17 -6.68 2.24 -4.73
N ALA A 18 -5.77 3.21 -4.51
CA ALA A 18 -4.72 3.12 -3.48
C ALA A 18 -5.31 2.91 -2.08
N ARG A 19 -6.42 3.59 -1.76
CA ARG A 19 -7.11 3.40 -0.47
C ARG A 19 -7.73 2.01 -0.35
N SER A 20 -8.37 1.52 -1.40
CA SER A 20 -8.97 0.19 -1.44
C SER A 20 -7.90 -0.90 -1.27
N LEU A 21 -6.78 -0.79 -1.97
CA LEU A 21 -5.65 -1.70 -1.86
C LEU A 21 -5.08 -1.72 -0.43
N ALA A 22 -4.84 -0.55 0.15
CA ALA A 22 -4.30 -0.43 1.51
C ALA A 22 -5.27 -1.01 2.57
N LEU A 23 -6.57 -0.78 2.43
CA LEU A 23 -7.57 -1.36 3.33
C LEU A 23 -7.58 -2.89 3.27
N GLY A 24 -7.52 -3.46 2.06
CA GLY A 24 -7.38 -4.90 1.87
C GLY A 24 -6.10 -5.46 2.50
N PHE A 25 -4.98 -4.77 2.33
CA PHE A 25 -3.71 -5.11 2.97
C PHE A 25 -3.80 -5.11 4.50
N TYR A 26 -4.44 -4.10 5.11
CA TYR A 26 -4.61 -4.06 6.56
C TYR A 26 -5.49 -5.21 7.09
N HIS A 27 -6.57 -5.56 6.38
CA HIS A 27 -7.38 -6.72 6.74
C HIS A 27 -6.61 -8.04 6.63
N GLN A 28 -5.77 -8.20 5.60
CA GLN A 28 -4.93 -9.39 5.45
C GLN A 28 -3.90 -9.50 6.58
N LEU A 29 -3.25 -8.40 6.96
CA LEU A 29 -2.33 -8.38 8.10
C LEU A 29 -3.02 -8.73 9.41
N ALA A 30 -4.22 -8.19 9.65
CA ALA A 30 -5.01 -8.52 10.83
C ALA A 30 -5.32 -10.03 10.87
N LYS A 31 -5.79 -10.59 9.76
CA LYS A 31 -6.11 -12.01 9.64
C LYS A 31 -4.90 -12.91 9.94
N VAL A 32 -3.75 -12.67 9.30
CA VAL A 32 -2.57 -13.53 9.53
C VAL A 32 -1.98 -13.37 10.92
N CYS A 33 -2.20 -12.22 11.56
CA CYS A 33 -1.85 -12.02 12.96
C CYS A 33 -2.76 -12.84 13.90
N GLU A 34 -4.07 -12.80 13.68
CA GLU A 34 -5.05 -13.58 14.45
C GLU A 34 -4.86 -15.09 14.28
N GLU A 35 -4.50 -15.55 13.09
CA GLU A 35 -4.28 -16.96 12.76
C GLU A 35 -2.86 -17.45 13.09
N GLY A 36 -1.94 -16.57 13.53
CA GLY A 36 -0.55 -16.92 13.86
C GLY A 36 0.31 -17.31 12.65
N LEU A 37 -0.07 -16.91 11.44
CA LEU A 37 0.55 -17.28 10.17
C LEU A 37 1.72 -16.36 9.81
N HIS A 38 2.70 -16.24 10.70
CA HIS A 38 3.81 -15.29 10.58
C HIS A 38 4.62 -15.43 9.28
N GLU A 39 4.76 -16.66 8.77
CA GLU A 39 5.50 -16.94 7.53
C GLU A 39 4.88 -16.25 6.30
N GLN A 40 3.57 -15.95 6.33
CA GLN A 40 2.88 -15.29 5.22
C GLN A 40 3.08 -13.77 5.19
N VAL A 41 3.52 -13.17 6.29
CA VAL A 41 3.67 -11.70 6.41
C VAL A 41 4.64 -11.16 5.37
N TYR A 42 5.74 -11.87 5.12
CA TYR A 42 6.74 -11.44 4.14
C TYR A 42 6.12 -11.27 2.75
N GLU A 43 5.37 -12.28 2.30
CA GLU A 43 4.78 -12.27 0.96
C GLU A 43 3.66 -11.22 0.85
N ILE A 44 2.83 -11.07 1.89
CA ILE A 44 1.78 -10.05 1.93
C ILE A 44 2.38 -8.63 1.79
N VAL A 45 3.44 -8.33 2.54
CA VAL A 45 4.11 -7.01 2.47
C VAL A 45 4.81 -6.82 1.14
N ARG A 46 5.49 -7.85 0.60
CA ARG A 46 6.15 -7.80 -0.71
C ARG A 46 5.17 -7.51 -1.83
N ARG A 47 4.05 -8.23 -1.86
CA ARG A 47 2.99 -8.05 -2.85
C ARG A 47 2.36 -6.67 -2.75
N TYR A 48 1.99 -6.24 -1.54
CA TYR A 48 1.47 -4.88 -1.34
C TYR A 48 2.47 -3.81 -1.79
N GLY A 49 3.77 -3.97 -1.52
CA GLY A 49 4.80 -3.05 -1.98
C GLY A 49 4.90 -2.96 -3.50
N HIS A 50 4.75 -4.08 -4.20
CA HIS A 50 4.72 -4.12 -5.66
C HIS A 50 3.45 -3.45 -6.22
N ASP A 51 2.28 -3.93 -5.81
CA ASP A 51 0.98 -3.46 -6.30
C ASP A 51 0.77 -1.97 -6.00
N SER A 52 1.18 -1.51 -4.80
CA SER A 52 1.11 -0.08 -4.44
C SER A 52 2.08 0.79 -5.22
N GLY A 53 3.26 0.26 -5.56
CA GLY A 53 4.24 0.91 -6.42
C GLY A 53 3.74 1.08 -7.85
N GLU A 54 3.05 0.08 -8.41
CA GLU A 54 2.44 0.19 -9.75
C GLU A 54 1.38 1.29 -9.81
N ILE A 55 0.52 1.40 -8.79
CA ILE A 55 -0.46 2.48 -8.68
C ILE A 55 0.26 3.85 -8.63
N TRP A 56 1.30 3.96 -7.80
CA TRP A 56 2.07 5.20 -7.69
C TRP A 56 2.73 5.61 -9.01
N HIS A 57 3.34 4.65 -9.72
CA HIS A 57 3.98 4.92 -11.01
C HIS A 57 2.98 5.44 -12.04
N ARG A 58 1.81 4.79 -12.15
CA ARG A 58 0.74 5.21 -13.06
C ARG A 58 0.22 6.61 -12.73
N ASP A 59 0.01 6.91 -11.46
CA ASP A 59 -0.49 8.24 -11.03
C ASP A 59 0.56 9.34 -11.21
N ALA A 60 1.84 9.04 -10.95
CA ALA A 60 2.94 9.98 -11.14
C ALA A 60 3.20 10.31 -12.62
N GLU A 61 3.07 9.31 -13.51
CA GLU A 61 3.15 9.51 -14.96
C GLU A 61 1.99 10.39 -15.48
N ASN A 62 0.77 10.13 -15.01
CA ASN A 62 -0.42 10.93 -15.39
C ASN A 62 -0.35 12.39 -14.90
N ALA A 63 0.37 12.68 -13.83
CA ALA A 63 0.56 14.05 -13.32
C ALA A 63 1.64 14.83 -14.09
N ALA A 64 2.46 14.16 -14.90
CA ALA A 64 3.56 14.75 -15.66
C ALA A 64 3.24 14.99 -17.15
N GLY A 65 2.10 14.49 -17.64
CA GLY A 65 1.58 14.72 -19.00
C GLY A 65 0.45 15.73 -19.03
#